data_AF-A0A6I1EMX5-F1
#
_entry.id   AF-A0A6I1EMX5-F1
#
_cell.length_a   1.000
_cell.length_b   1.000
_cell.length_c   1.000
_cell.angle_alpha   90.00
_cell.angle_beta   90.00
_cell.angle_gamma   90.00
#
_symmetry.space_group_name_H-M   'P 1'
#
loop_
_entity.id
_entity.type
_entity.pdbx_description
1 polymer ?
#
loop_
_entity_poly.entity_id
_entity_poly.type
_entity_poly.pdbx_seq_one_letter_code
_entity_poly.pdbx_strand_id
1 'polypeptide(L)'
;MHRSFRLSIYAGLTVLTLAVLSAGGAYAEDSSDKSADEWRAPILTGVNPEKRDYYEELGRKSDKILDDRSFVEKWRRPGALQTPKQAEAALEEADKALDLVDRAVKNKTAACYYTFLVNYCIGEAKEKSYERQREIRGVMVDARTILHKVKTQENARKKEERLAKPLPQPVDIAPKTVKPVPSEPPVKLKPKEVQPASLPGDYSPKEVKEPSKPTGWEAKTVGEPSEPSGFKAPSAKEPSMPSGMSMPGSWANSDGAGASTQAKQPTREELEQGNLKALAEKEAEAAERQRQAEEKAKARKAKREARNKRFKEDQEKRRAAQLEYEKQQKEGKKSGLFDYF
;
A
#
# COMPACT_ATOMS: atom_id res chain seq x y z
N MET A 1 1.32 -45.53 -19.43
CA MET A 1 1.48 -44.22 -20.07
C MET A 1 0.68 -44.20 -21.38
N HIS A 2 -0.05 -43.12 -21.64
CA HIS A 2 -0.79 -42.73 -22.87
C HIS A 2 -2.04 -43.56 -23.25
N ARG A 3 -3.26 -43.02 -23.04
CA ARG A 3 -4.02 -42.03 -23.87
C ARG A 3 -4.54 -42.68 -25.16
N SER A 4 -5.85 -42.86 -25.35
CA SER A 4 -6.80 -41.87 -25.93
C SER A 4 -8.09 -42.68 -26.26
N PHE A 5 -9.35 -42.36 -25.97
CA PHE A 5 -10.22 -41.17 -26.12
C PHE A 5 -11.49 -41.58 -26.92
N ARG A 6 -12.64 -41.05 -26.49
CA ARG A 6 -13.96 -40.85 -27.15
C ARG A 6 -15.04 -41.93 -26.89
N LEU A 7 -16.04 -41.68 -26.04
CA LEU A 7 -17.23 -40.78 -26.13
C LEU A 7 -18.22 -41.13 -27.24
N SER A 8 -19.42 -41.59 -26.87
CA SER A 8 -20.70 -40.84 -27.05
C SER A 8 -21.92 -41.71 -26.66
N ILE A 9 -22.78 -41.30 -25.69
CA ILE A 9 -24.14 -40.71 -25.88
C ILE A 9 -25.22 -41.78 -26.23
N TYR A 10 -26.42 -41.90 -25.64
CA TYR A 10 -27.20 -41.32 -24.53
C TYR A 10 -28.47 -42.19 -24.34
N ALA A 11 -29.24 -41.89 -23.30
CA ALA A 11 -30.71 -41.98 -23.18
C ALA A 11 -31.35 -43.30 -22.65
N GLY A 12 -32.06 -43.14 -21.53
CA GLY A 12 -32.94 -44.14 -20.93
C GLY A 12 -33.75 -43.56 -19.77
N LEU A 13 -34.72 -42.71 -20.11
CA LEU A 13 -35.72 -42.06 -19.25
C LEU A 13 -36.66 -43.12 -18.64
N THR A 14 -37.00 -42.99 -17.35
CA THR A 14 -38.09 -43.77 -16.71
C THR A 14 -39.22 -42.84 -16.27
N VAL A 15 -40.45 -43.22 -16.64
CA VAL A 15 -41.74 -42.56 -16.39
C VAL A 15 -42.67 -43.59 -15.73
N LEU A 16 -43.40 -43.21 -14.68
CA LEU A 16 -44.59 -43.92 -14.16
C LEU A 16 -45.39 -42.95 -13.23
N THR A 17 -46.36 -42.20 -13.75
CA THR A 17 -47.85 -42.35 -13.64
C THR A 17 -48.39 -42.56 -12.21
N LEU A 18 -49.03 -41.56 -11.58
CA LEU A 18 -50.44 -41.08 -11.63
C LEU A 18 -51.40 -41.79 -10.65
N ALA A 19 -51.96 -41.03 -9.69
CA ALA A 19 -53.24 -41.31 -9.05
C ALA A 19 -53.93 -39.99 -8.65
N VAL A 20 -54.92 -39.60 -9.44
CA VAL A 20 -55.93 -38.59 -9.13
C VAL A 20 -57.20 -39.35 -8.78
N LEU A 21 -57.79 -39.09 -7.61
CA LEU A 21 -59.18 -39.43 -7.31
C LEU A 21 -59.96 -38.13 -7.14
N SER A 22 -60.88 -37.90 -8.07
CA SER A 22 -61.98 -36.96 -7.98
C SER A 22 -63.31 -37.74 -7.92
N ALA A 23 -64.06 -37.49 -6.86
CA ALA A 23 -65.52 -37.57 -6.79
C ALA A 23 -65.90 -36.29 -6.03
N GLY A 24 -66.70 -35.35 -6.54
CA GLY A 24 -67.96 -35.55 -7.25
C GLY A 24 -69.06 -35.07 -6.30
N GLY A 25 -69.38 -33.77 -6.35
CA GLY A 25 -70.40 -33.13 -5.52
C GLY A 25 -70.49 -31.64 -5.81
N ALA A 26 -71.11 -31.29 -6.93
CA ALA A 26 -71.55 -29.93 -7.26
C ALA A 26 -73.02 -29.76 -6.83
N TYR A 27 -73.36 -28.59 -6.28
CA TYR A 27 -74.66 -27.89 -6.10
C TYR A 27 -74.46 -26.99 -4.85
N ALA A 28 -74.75 -25.70 -4.78
CA ALA A 28 -75.22 -24.67 -5.71
C ALA A 28 -74.83 -23.31 -5.09
N GLU A 29 -74.84 -22.26 -5.92
CA GLU A 29 -74.65 -20.84 -5.57
C GLU A 29 -75.65 -20.37 -4.49
N ASP A 30 -75.28 -19.43 -3.61
CA ASP A 30 -75.60 -18.00 -3.76
C ASP A 30 -75.15 -17.15 -2.55
N SER A 31 -74.70 -15.93 -2.87
CA SER A 31 -74.66 -14.68 -2.08
C SER A 31 -74.27 -14.63 -0.59
N SER A 32 -73.20 -13.84 -0.36
CA SER A 32 -72.99 -12.82 0.71
C SER A 32 -73.03 -13.28 2.19
N ASP A 33 -72.14 -12.86 3.09
CA ASP A 33 -71.58 -11.55 3.30
C ASP A 33 -70.25 -11.62 4.08
N LYS A 34 -69.29 -10.79 3.63
CA LYS A 34 -68.45 -9.90 4.44
C LYS A 34 -68.46 -10.14 5.96
N SER A 35 -67.40 -10.74 6.53
CA SER A 35 -66.88 -10.37 7.87
C SER A 35 -65.73 -11.27 8.37
N ALA A 36 -64.67 -11.50 7.58
CA ALA A 36 -63.49 -12.19 8.11
C ALA A 36 -62.14 -11.60 7.68
N ASP A 37 -62.15 -10.49 6.93
CA ASP A 37 -60.95 -9.76 6.50
C ASP A 37 -60.93 -8.35 7.10
N GLU A 38 -60.88 -8.21 8.43
CA GLU A 38 -60.73 -6.86 9.00
C GLU A 38 -60.08 -6.83 10.39
N TRP A 39 -58.88 -7.40 10.52
CA TRP A 39 -57.92 -7.00 11.57
C TRP A 39 -56.46 -6.96 11.07
N ARG A 40 -56.23 -6.67 9.78
CA ARG A 40 -54.92 -6.15 9.37
C ARG A 40 -54.90 -4.68 9.75
N ALA A 41 -54.21 -4.36 10.84
CA ALA A 41 -53.94 -3.00 11.25
C ALA A 41 -53.52 -2.16 10.03
N PRO A 42 -54.01 -0.91 9.91
CA PRO A 42 -53.61 -0.05 8.81
C PRO A 42 -52.09 0.07 8.82
N ILE A 43 -51.47 -0.31 7.70
CA ILE A 43 -50.02 -0.22 7.50
C ILE A 43 -49.70 1.29 7.50
N LEU A 44 -49.36 1.81 8.68
CA LEU A 44 -49.06 3.22 8.95
C LEU A 44 -47.76 3.72 8.28
N THR A 45 -47.21 2.95 7.36
CA THR A 45 -46.06 3.34 6.56
C THR A 45 -46.43 3.17 5.09
N GLY A 46 -46.25 4.21 4.28
CA GLY A 46 -46.44 4.18 2.82
C GLY A 46 -45.41 3.30 2.10
N VAL A 47 -45.09 2.15 2.67
CA VAL A 47 -44.03 1.22 2.29
C VAL A 47 -44.69 -0.01 1.68
N ASN A 48 -44.25 -0.37 0.47
CA ASN A 48 -44.71 -1.58 -0.21
C ASN A 48 -44.38 -2.83 0.65
N PRO A 49 -45.38 -3.67 0.99
CA PRO A 49 -45.21 -4.78 1.92
C PRO A 49 -44.19 -5.83 1.43
N GLU A 50 -44.13 -6.12 0.14
CA GLU A 50 -43.16 -7.07 -0.42
C GLU A 50 -41.72 -6.59 -0.23
N LYS A 51 -41.50 -5.28 -0.39
CA LYS A 51 -40.18 -4.68 -0.15
C LYS A 51 -39.82 -4.76 1.32
N ARG A 52 -40.79 -4.52 2.23
CA ARG A 52 -40.57 -4.58 3.68
C ARG A 52 -40.05 -5.96 4.09
N ASP A 53 -40.71 -7.03 3.68
CA ASP A 53 -40.35 -8.39 4.10
C ASP A 53 -38.97 -8.79 3.54
N TYR A 54 -38.65 -8.41 2.30
CA TYR A 54 -37.31 -8.57 1.72
C TYR A 54 -36.22 -7.88 2.56
N TYR A 55 -36.44 -6.62 2.94
CA TYR A 55 -35.48 -5.85 3.73
C TYR A 55 -35.39 -6.35 5.18
N GLU A 56 -36.47 -6.87 5.75
CA GLU A 56 -36.45 -7.49 7.07
C GLU A 56 -35.58 -8.75 7.08
N GLU A 57 -35.75 -9.64 6.08
CA GLU A 57 -34.88 -10.80 5.92
C GLU A 57 -33.42 -10.40 5.69
N LEU A 58 -33.20 -9.37 4.86
CA LEU A 58 -31.88 -8.84 4.58
C LEU A 58 -31.22 -8.29 5.86
N GLY A 59 -32.00 -7.62 6.71
CA GLY A 59 -31.61 -7.16 8.02
C GLY A 59 -31.19 -8.32 8.93
N ARG A 60 -32.02 -9.36 9.05
CA ARG A 60 -31.72 -10.56 9.86
C ARG A 60 -30.47 -11.30 9.38
N LYS A 61 -30.28 -11.43 8.06
CA LYS A 61 -29.07 -12.02 7.46
C LYS A 61 -27.83 -11.19 7.80
N SER A 62 -27.96 -9.86 7.79
CA SER A 62 -26.88 -8.95 8.13
C SER A 62 -26.53 -9.00 9.62
N ASP A 63 -27.52 -9.09 10.50
CA ASP A 63 -27.30 -9.23 11.95
C ASP A 63 -26.51 -10.50 12.26
N LYS A 64 -26.85 -11.64 11.62
CA LYS A 64 -26.10 -12.88 11.77
C LYS A 64 -24.62 -12.73 11.39
N ILE A 65 -24.31 -11.93 10.37
CA ILE A 65 -22.92 -11.67 9.95
C ILE A 65 -22.22 -10.72 10.93
N LEU A 66 -22.93 -9.70 11.42
CA LEU A 66 -22.39 -8.75 12.40
C LEU A 66 -22.18 -9.38 13.78
N ASP A 67 -22.96 -10.40 14.12
CA ASP A 67 -22.84 -11.14 15.38
C ASP A 67 -21.87 -12.33 15.26
N ASP A 68 -21.41 -12.68 14.05
CA ASP A 68 -20.50 -13.81 13.83
C ASP A 68 -19.10 -13.52 14.39
N ARG A 69 -18.64 -14.38 15.30
CA ARG A 69 -17.30 -14.36 15.90
C ARG A 69 -16.42 -15.50 15.44
N SER A 70 -16.91 -16.36 14.55
CA SER A 70 -16.23 -17.59 14.12
C SER A 70 -14.84 -17.34 13.54
N PHE A 71 -14.65 -16.25 12.78
CA PHE A 71 -13.35 -15.85 12.24
C PHE A 71 -12.33 -15.60 13.36
N VAL A 72 -12.73 -14.81 14.35
CA VAL A 72 -11.85 -14.40 15.46
C VAL A 72 -11.55 -15.61 16.33
N GLU A 73 -12.54 -16.45 16.62
CA GLU A 73 -12.36 -17.69 17.36
C GLU A 73 -11.44 -18.67 16.63
N LYS A 74 -11.53 -18.79 15.31
CA LYS A 74 -10.66 -19.66 14.51
C LYS A 74 -9.19 -19.25 14.66
N TRP A 75 -8.89 -17.95 14.54
CA TRP A 75 -7.51 -17.45 14.48
C TRP A 75 -6.92 -17.05 15.83
N ARG A 76 -7.73 -16.69 16.83
CA ARG A 76 -7.25 -16.46 18.22
C ARG A 76 -7.01 -17.74 19.01
N ARG A 77 -7.37 -18.91 18.48
CA ARG A 77 -7.04 -20.19 19.12
C ARG A 77 -5.51 -20.34 19.26
N PRO A 78 -5.03 -20.84 20.41
CA PRO A 78 -3.60 -21.07 20.60
C PRO A 78 -3.10 -22.05 19.52
N GLY A 79 -2.02 -21.69 18.84
CA GLY A 79 -1.43 -22.50 17.77
C GLY A 79 -1.96 -22.23 16.36
N ALA A 80 -3.05 -21.45 16.19
CA ALA A 80 -3.58 -21.12 14.86
C ALA A 80 -2.71 -20.09 14.10
N LEU A 81 -2.03 -19.19 14.83
CA LEU A 81 -1.17 -18.13 14.31
C LEU A 81 0.27 -18.31 14.81
N GLN A 82 1.03 -19.22 14.22
CA GLN A 82 2.46 -19.40 14.55
C GLN A 82 3.37 -19.35 13.32
N THR A 83 2.91 -19.89 12.20
CA THR A 83 3.74 -19.98 10.99
C THR A 83 3.50 -18.77 10.06
N PRO A 84 4.50 -18.38 9.25
CA PRO A 84 4.32 -17.30 8.28
C PRO A 84 3.24 -17.61 7.24
N LYS A 85 3.13 -18.87 6.80
CA LYS A 85 2.08 -19.32 5.87
C LYS A 85 0.67 -19.17 6.45
N GLN A 86 0.50 -19.52 7.73
CA GLN A 86 -0.77 -19.29 8.43
C GLN A 86 -1.08 -17.80 8.59
N ALA A 87 -0.07 -16.98 8.89
CA ALA A 87 -0.25 -15.54 9.00
C ALA A 87 -0.71 -14.89 7.68
N GLU A 88 -0.16 -15.32 6.53
CA GLU A 88 -0.62 -14.88 5.21
C GLU A 88 -2.06 -15.33 4.93
N ALA A 89 -2.39 -16.60 5.20
CA ALA A 89 -3.76 -17.10 5.05
C ALA A 89 -4.77 -16.35 5.94
N ALA A 90 -4.38 -16.02 7.17
CA ALA A 90 -5.21 -15.24 8.09
C ALA A 90 -5.48 -13.82 7.57
N LEU A 91 -4.50 -13.19 6.90
CA LEU A 91 -4.68 -11.86 6.30
C LEU A 91 -5.64 -11.89 5.11
N GLU A 92 -5.50 -12.88 4.22
CA GLU A 92 -6.40 -13.07 3.07
C GLU A 92 -7.84 -13.37 3.51
N GLU A 93 -8.03 -14.19 4.54
CA GLU A 93 -9.35 -14.42 5.13
C GLU A 93 -9.88 -13.19 5.88
N ALA A 94 -9.01 -12.43 6.56
CA ALA A 94 -9.39 -11.21 7.27
C ALA A 94 -9.95 -10.15 6.33
N ASP A 95 -9.31 -9.92 5.18
CA ASP A 95 -9.77 -8.94 4.20
C ASP A 95 -11.16 -9.31 3.66
N LYS A 96 -11.40 -10.60 3.37
CA LYS A 96 -12.73 -11.10 2.98
C LYS A 96 -13.77 -10.95 4.10
N ALA A 97 -13.38 -11.17 5.35
CA ALA A 97 -14.25 -11.00 6.51
C ALA A 97 -14.63 -9.52 6.72
N LEU A 98 -13.68 -8.58 6.54
CA LEU A 98 -13.95 -7.15 6.57
C LEU A 98 -14.93 -6.73 5.47
N ASP A 99 -14.74 -7.23 4.24
CA ASP A 99 -15.66 -6.97 3.13
C ASP A 99 -17.07 -7.54 3.37
N LEU A 100 -17.19 -8.67 4.08
CA LEU A 100 -18.48 -9.23 4.50
C LEU A 100 -19.15 -8.34 5.54
N VAL A 101 -18.41 -7.88 6.56
CA VAL A 101 -18.92 -6.95 7.59
C VAL A 101 -19.38 -5.64 6.95
N ASP A 102 -18.59 -5.06 6.05
CA ASP A 102 -18.95 -3.80 5.39
C ASP A 102 -20.20 -3.94 4.50
N ARG A 103 -20.36 -5.08 3.82
CA ARG A 103 -21.60 -5.40 3.08
C ARG A 103 -22.78 -5.61 4.01
N ALA A 104 -22.59 -6.30 5.14
CA ALA A 104 -23.63 -6.51 6.13
C ALA A 104 -24.11 -5.19 6.74
N VAL A 105 -23.21 -4.24 7.05
CA VAL A 105 -23.60 -2.91 7.50
C VAL A 105 -24.44 -2.21 6.44
N LYS A 106 -24.02 -2.20 5.18
CA LYS A 106 -24.80 -1.58 4.09
C LYS A 106 -26.20 -2.19 3.98
N ASN A 107 -26.28 -3.51 3.98
CA ASN A 107 -27.54 -4.25 3.91
C ASN A 107 -28.45 -3.99 5.12
N LYS A 108 -27.87 -3.96 6.34
CA LYS A 108 -28.59 -3.63 7.57
C LYS A 108 -29.04 -2.17 7.58
N THR A 109 -28.22 -1.22 7.12
CA THR A 109 -28.63 0.19 7.01
C THR A 109 -29.77 0.37 6.02
N ALA A 110 -29.76 -0.36 4.90
CA ALA A 110 -30.88 -0.38 3.96
C ALA A 110 -32.15 -0.93 4.61
N ALA A 111 -32.04 -2.00 5.40
CA ALA A 111 -33.14 -2.55 6.18
C ALA A 111 -33.66 -1.60 7.27
N CYS A 112 -32.77 -0.84 7.91
CA CYS A 112 -33.14 0.11 8.96
C CYS A 112 -34.09 1.21 8.47
N TYR A 113 -34.02 1.62 7.20
CA TYR A 113 -34.96 2.60 6.63
C TYR A 113 -36.41 2.11 6.60
N TYR A 114 -36.63 0.81 6.74
CA TYR A 114 -37.96 0.20 6.80
C TYR A 114 -38.42 -0.08 8.24
N THR A 115 -37.62 0.32 9.24
CA THR A 115 -37.96 0.22 10.67
C THR A 115 -38.36 1.59 11.24
N PHE A 116 -39.09 1.61 12.34
CA PHE A 116 -39.54 2.85 12.98
C PHE A 116 -38.38 3.69 13.54
N LEU A 117 -37.37 3.04 14.13
CA LEU A 117 -36.22 3.71 14.77
C LEU A 117 -34.97 3.65 13.89
N VAL A 118 -35.03 4.28 12.71
CA VAL A 118 -33.95 4.25 11.70
C VAL A 118 -32.58 4.63 12.29
N ASN A 119 -32.49 5.73 13.04
CA ASN A 119 -31.22 6.22 13.60
C ASN A 119 -30.62 5.27 14.64
N TYR A 120 -31.46 4.70 15.50
CA TYR A 120 -31.02 3.73 16.49
C TYR A 120 -30.53 2.44 15.83
N CYS A 121 -31.30 1.91 14.87
CA CYS A 121 -30.94 0.71 14.11
C CYS A 121 -29.61 0.88 13.35
N ILE A 122 -29.39 2.03 12.71
CA ILE A 122 -28.13 2.34 12.03
C ILE A 122 -26.98 2.47 13.05
N GLY A 123 -27.25 3.08 14.22
CA GLY A 123 -26.29 3.21 15.31
C GLY A 123 -25.80 1.86 15.80
N GLU A 124 -26.72 0.96 16.13
CA GLU A 124 -26.41 -0.39 16.63
C GLU A 124 -25.65 -1.21 15.58
N ALA A 125 -26.07 -1.16 14.31
CA ALA A 125 -25.38 -1.85 13.22
C ALA A 125 -23.92 -1.37 13.06
N LYS A 126 -23.69 -0.06 13.19
CA LYS A 126 -22.34 0.52 13.13
C LYS A 126 -21.50 0.11 14.33
N GLU A 127 -22.06 0.15 15.53
CA GLU A 127 -21.37 -0.24 16.75
C GLU A 127 -20.89 -1.69 16.67
N LYS A 128 -21.80 -2.63 16.35
CA LYS A 128 -21.45 -4.04 16.11
C LYS A 128 -20.37 -4.19 15.04
N SER A 129 -20.47 -3.44 13.95
CA SER A 129 -19.46 -3.48 12.89
C SER A 129 -18.08 -3.02 13.36
N TYR A 130 -18.01 -1.99 14.20
CA TYR A 130 -16.74 -1.50 14.73
C TYR A 130 -16.12 -2.48 15.71
N GLU A 131 -16.91 -3.18 16.51
CA GLU A 131 -16.43 -4.28 17.33
C GLU A 131 -15.84 -5.40 16.48
N ARG A 132 -16.60 -5.88 15.47
CA ARG A 132 -16.12 -6.95 14.57
C ARG A 132 -14.86 -6.52 13.82
N GLN A 133 -14.84 -5.33 13.24
CA GLN A 133 -13.67 -4.79 12.56
C GLN A 133 -12.47 -4.66 13.51
N ARG A 134 -12.67 -4.25 14.76
CA ARG A 134 -11.60 -4.16 15.77
C ARG A 134 -11.01 -5.54 16.07
N GLU A 135 -11.86 -6.55 16.26
CA GLU A 135 -11.40 -7.91 16.54
C GLU A 135 -10.64 -8.52 15.36
N ILE A 136 -11.16 -8.36 14.13
CA ILE A 136 -10.51 -8.82 12.89
C ILE A 136 -9.16 -8.11 12.72
N ARG A 137 -9.12 -6.78 12.87
CA ARG A 137 -7.87 -6.01 12.76
C ARG A 137 -6.87 -6.39 13.84
N GLY A 138 -7.31 -6.77 15.04
CA GLY A 138 -6.44 -7.34 16.07
C GLY A 138 -5.71 -8.59 15.57
N VAL A 139 -6.44 -9.54 14.98
CA VAL A 139 -5.86 -10.74 14.36
C VAL A 139 -4.89 -10.39 13.23
N MET A 140 -5.24 -9.40 12.39
CA MET A 140 -4.33 -8.94 11.32
C MET A 140 -3.03 -8.35 11.85
N VAL A 141 -3.09 -7.62 12.97
CA VAL A 141 -1.88 -7.08 13.61
C VAL A 141 -1.01 -8.22 14.10
N ASP A 142 -1.60 -9.19 14.81
CA ASP A 142 -0.88 -10.38 15.30
C ASP A 142 -0.20 -11.14 14.15
N ALA A 143 -0.93 -11.40 13.07
CA ALA A 143 -0.39 -12.02 11.85
C ALA A 143 0.78 -11.23 11.23
N ARG A 144 0.61 -9.90 11.09
CA ARG A 144 1.68 -9.03 10.56
C ARG A 144 2.90 -8.99 11.47
N THR A 145 2.74 -9.11 12.79
CA THR A 145 3.88 -9.17 13.71
C THR A 145 4.74 -10.40 13.46
N ILE A 146 4.13 -11.56 13.15
CA ILE A 146 4.85 -12.80 12.82
C ILE A 146 5.64 -12.60 11.52
N LEU A 147 4.99 -12.10 10.47
CA LEU A 147 5.65 -11.82 9.19
C LEU A 147 6.79 -10.82 9.33
N HIS A 148 6.58 -9.77 10.14
CA HIS A 148 7.63 -8.80 10.43
C HIS A 148 8.81 -9.45 11.15
N LYS A 149 8.59 -10.29 12.17
CA LYS A 149 9.66 -11.00 12.89
C LYS A 149 10.51 -11.85 11.93
N VAL A 150 9.89 -12.62 11.05
CA VAL A 150 10.58 -13.43 10.04
C VAL A 150 11.42 -12.52 9.12
N LYS A 151 10.83 -11.46 8.58
CA LYS A 151 11.52 -10.50 7.73
C LYS A 151 12.69 -9.80 8.44
N THR A 152 12.52 -9.47 9.72
CA THR A 152 13.60 -8.89 10.54
C THR A 152 14.76 -9.86 10.69
N GLN A 153 14.49 -11.14 10.97
CA GLN A 153 15.53 -12.17 11.08
C GLN A 153 16.26 -12.39 9.74
N GLU A 154 15.53 -12.46 8.62
CA GLU A 154 16.13 -12.55 7.29
C GLU A 154 17.04 -11.36 6.96
N ASN A 155 16.60 -10.15 7.30
CA ASN A 155 17.40 -8.95 7.10
C ASN A 155 18.65 -8.92 7.99
N ALA A 156 18.56 -9.44 9.23
CA ALA A 156 19.72 -9.60 10.11
C ALA A 156 20.73 -10.58 9.51
N ARG A 157 20.27 -11.75 9.04
CA ARG A 157 21.13 -12.74 8.34
C ARG A 157 21.79 -12.15 7.11
N LYS A 158 21.05 -11.43 6.26
CA LYS A 158 21.61 -10.73 5.09
C LYS A 158 22.65 -9.67 5.47
N LYS A 159 22.48 -9.00 6.62
CA LYS A 159 23.49 -8.06 7.12
C LYS A 159 24.75 -8.78 7.58
N GLU A 160 24.61 -9.88 8.33
CA GLU A 160 25.74 -10.72 8.75
C GLU A 160 26.49 -11.29 7.54
N GLU A 161 25.79 -11.78 6.53
CA GLU A 161 26.39 -12.25 5.27
C GLU A 161 27.12 -11.13 4.53
N ARG A 162 26.62 -9.88 4.56
CA ARG A 162 27.29 -8.73 3.95
C ARG A 162 28.53 -8.29 4.74
N LEU A 163 28.53 -8.46 6.05
CA LEU A 163 29.68 -8.19 6.90
C LEU A 163 30.74 -9.30 6.81
N ALA A 164 30.30 -10.55 6.60
CA ALA A 164 31.17 -11.72 6.43
C ALA A 164 31.79 -11.80 5.01
N LYS A 165 31.13 -11.23 3.99
CA LYS A 165 31.71 -11.12 2.66
C LYS A 165 32.88 -10.13 2.69
N PRO A 166 34.11 -10.55 2.33
CA PRO A 166 35.25 -9.64 2.29
C PRO A 166 34.95 -8.50 1.32
N LEU A 167 35.30 -7.28 1.72
CA LEU A 167 35.19 -6.09 0.87
C LEU A 167 35.94 -6.38 -0.45
N PRO A 168 35.38 -6.02 -1.62
CA PRO A 168 36.12 -6.16 -2.87
C PRO A 168 37.43 -5.41 -2.72
N GLN A 169 38.54 -6.11 -3.01
CA GLN A 169 39.88 -5.52 -2.92
C GLN A 169 39.89 -4.22 -3.72
N PRO A 170 40.48 -3.14 -3.17
CA PRO A 170 40.63 -1.90 -3.91
C PRO A 170 41.34 -2.24 -5.22
N VAL A 171 40.68 -2.00 -6.34
CA VAL A 171 41.27 -2.17 -7.67
C VAL A 171 42.58 -1.37 -7.71
N ASP A 172 43.68 -2.05 -8.00
CA ASP A 172 44.98 -1.41 -8.21
C ASP A 172 44.89 -0.46 -9.40
N ILE A 173 44.65 0.82 -9.12
CA ILE A 173 44.81 1.88 -10.09
C ILE A 173 46.32 2.03 -10.27
N ALA A 174 46.87 1.31 -11.25
CA ALA A 174 48.25 1.52 -11.67
C ALA A 174 48.47 3.03 -11.88
N PRO A 175 49.49 3.64 -11.24
CA PRO A 175 49.78 5.05 -11.46
C PRO A 175 50.06 5.24 -12.95
N LYS A 176 49.26 6.09 -13.62
CA LYS A 176 49.51 6.47 -15.02
C LYS A 176 50.96 6.91 -15.13
N THR A 177 51.76 6.16 -15.88
CA THR A 177 53.13 6.51 -16.24
C THR A 177 53.10 7.86 -16.96
N VAL A 178 53.57 8.90 -16.29
CA VAL A 178 53.88 10.18 -16.90
C VAL A 178 55.06 9.94 -17.85
N LYS A 179 54.82 10.06 -19.16
CA LYS A 179 55.89 10.03 -20.16
C LYS A 179 56.85 11.20 -19.88
N PRO A 180 58.18 10.99 -19.92
CA PRO A 180 59.14 12.07 -19.74
C PRO A 180 58.99 13.11 -20.86
N VAL A 181 59.11 14.37 -20.44
CA VAL A 181 59.10 15.59 -21.26
C VAL A 181 60.10 15.48 -22.41
N PRO A 182 59.67 15.62 -23.68
CA PRO A 182 60.58 15.95 -24.76
C PRO A 182 61.00 17.42 -24.63
N SER A 183 62.31 17.62 -24.57
CA SER A 183 62.98 18.91 -24.54
C SER A 183 62.88 19.63 -25.88
N GLU A 184 62.04 20.66 -25.97
CA GLU A 184 62.11 21.68 -27.03
C GLU A 184 61.95 23.10 -26.44
N PRO A 185 62.70 24.09 -26.97
CA PRO A 185 62.88 25.41 -26.36
C PRO A 185 61.61 26.29 -26.40
N PRO A 186 61.50 27.29 -25.51
CA PRO A 186 60.27 28.04 -25.30
C PRO A 186 59.98 29.00 -26.46
N VAL A 187 58.94 28.72 -27.24
CA VAL A 187 58.34 29.71 -28.12
C VAL A 187 57.61 30.74 -27.26
N LYS A 188 58.07 31.99 -27.33
CA LYS A 188 57.44 33.16 -26.73
C LYS A 188 56.07 33.40 -27.39
N LEU A 189 55.01 32.84 -26.80
CA LEU A 189 53.65 33.20 -27.13
C LEU A 189 53.25 34.42 -26.30
N LYS A 190 52.92 35.52 -26.97
CA LYS A 190 52.39 36.73 -26.33
C LYS A 190 51.14 36.35 -25.52
N PRO A 191 51.00 36.80 -24.26
CA PRO A 191 49.78 36.59 -23.49
C PRO A 191 48.58 37.12 -24.27
N LYS A 192 47.59 36.26 -24.49
CA LYS A 192 46.28 36.67 -24.98
C LYS A 192 45.58 37.41 -23.83
N GLU A 193 45.20 38.66 -24.04
CA GLU A 193 44.37 39.42 -23.11
C GLU A 193 43.09 38.64 -22.85
N VAL A 194 42.98 38.09 -21.65
CA VAL A 194 41.75 37.49 -21.14
C VAL A 194 40.90 38.66 -20.64
N GLN A 195 39.82 38.96 -21.35
CA GLN A 195 38.78 39.81 -20.78
C GLN A 195 38.28 39.17 -19.47
N PRO A 196 38.16 39.94 -18.37
CA PRO A 196 37.62 39.41 -17.13
C PRO A 196 36.20 38.90 -17.38
N ALA A 197 35.90 37.72 -16.85
CA ALA A 197 34.55 37.18 -16.83
C ALA A 197 33.60 38.24 -16.23
N SER A 198 32.54 38.55 -16.98
CA SER A 198 31.47 39.44 -16.53
C SER A 198 30.96 38.99 -15.15
N LEU A 199 30.90 39.93 -14.23
CA LEU A 199 30.27 39.76 -12.92
C LEU A 199 28.87 39.12 -13.08
N PRO A 200 28.47 38.19 -12.18
CA PRO A 200 27.11 37.70 -12.14
C PRO A 200 26.17 38.90 -11.91
N GLY A 201 25.27 39.11 -12.87
CA GLY A 201 24.38 40.26 -12.89
C GLY A 201 23.55 40.41 -11.62
N ASP A 202 23.35 41.66 -11.24
CA ASP A 202 22.48 42.09 -10.15
C ASP A 202 21.07 41.54 -10.35
N TYR A 203 20.74 40.45 -9.66
CA TYR A 203 19.35 40.06 -9.46
C TYR A 203 18.84 40.82 -8.24
N SER A 204 18.23 41.97 -8.50
CA SER A 204 17.48 42.72 -7.50
C SER A 204 16.43 41.80 -6.86
N PRO A 205 16.39 41.69 -5.52
CA PRO A 205 15.24 41.10 -4.85
C PRO A 205 14.01 41.94 -5.19
N LYS A 206 13.02 41.32 -5.82
CA LYS A 206 11.67 41.87 -5.93
C LYS A 206 11.23 42.34 -4.54
N GLU A 207 10.80 43.59 -4.46
CA GLU A 207 10.18 44.20 -3.29
C GLU A 207 9.15 43.25 -2.68
N VAL A 208 9.45 42.79 -1.46
CA VAL A 208 8.48 42.14 -0.60
C VAL A 208 7.52 43.25 -0.15
N LYS A 209 6.34 43.27 -0.74
CA LYS A 209 5.21 44.05 -0.26
C LYS A 209 4.90 43.63 1.17
N GLU A 210 5.02 44.56 2.10
CA GLU A 210 4.78 44.35 3.53
C GLU A 210 3.40 43.72 3.77
N PRO A 211 3.31 42.58 4.48
CA PRO A 211 2.04 42.17 5.06
C PRO A 211 1.73 43.10 6.23
N SER A 212 0.61 43.80 6.10
CA SER A 212 -0.06 44.57 7.14
C SER A 212 -0.06 43.86 8.49
N LYS A 213 0.34 44.58 9.54
CA LYS A 213 0.19 44.20 10.95
C LYS A 213 -1.27 43.81 11.27
N PRO A 214 -1.50 42.68 11.94
CA PRO A 214 -2.60 42.59 12.89
C PRO A 214 -2.06 42.88 14.30
N THR A 215 -2.68 43.89 14.87
CA THR A 215 -2.61 44.36 16.24
C THR A 215 -3.00 43.27 17.24
N GLY A 216 -2.23 43.16 18.33
CA GLY A 216 -2.68 42.60 19.60
C GLY A 216 -2.73 41.06 19.67
N TRP A 217 -1.86 40.49 20.50
CA TRP A 217 -2.23 39.94 21.82
C TRP A 217 -0.97 39.48 22.55
N GLU A 218 -0.96 39.71 23.84
CA GLU A 218 0.20 39.74 24.71
C GLU A 218 0.86 38.37 24.96
N ALA A 219 2.16 38.44 25.24
CA ALA A 219 2.98 37.33 25.66
C ALA A 219 2.55 36.81 27.04
N LYS A 220 2.26 35.50 27.12
CA LYS A 220 2.30 34.76 28.39
C LYS A 220 3.72 34.25 28.62
N THR A 221 4.36 34.77 29.65
CA THR A 221 5.60 34.30 30.26
C THR A 221 5.32 33.09 31.16
N VAL A 222 5.91 31.92 30.87
CA VAL A 222 6.33 30.84 31.81
C VAL A 222 7.14 29.86 30.94
N GLY A 223 8.30 29.32 31.23
CA GLY A 223 9.28 29.37 32.33
C GLY A 223 10.44 28.46 31.88
N GLU A 224 11.67 28.76 32.27
CA GLU A 224 12.85 27.97 31.90
C GLU A 224 12.85 26.59 32.58
N PRO A 225 13.27 25.54 31.85
CA PRO A 225 13.99 24.44 32.49
C PRO A 225 15.28 24.07 31.73
N SER A 226 16.40 24.31 32.42
CA SER A 226 17.58 23.44 32.58
C SER A 226 18.28 22.87 31.33
N GLU A 227 19.52 23.34 31.13
CA GLU A 227 20.54 22.70 30.31
C GLU A 227 21.05 21.40 30.98
N PRO A 228 21.12 20.26 30.26
CA PRO A 228 21.88 19.12 30.73
C PRO A 228 23.36 19.32 30.41
N SER A 229 24.10 19.60 31.47
CA SER A 229 25.54 19.48 31.55
C SER A 229 26.00 18.03 31.35
N GLY A 230 27.13 17.87 30.67
CA GLY A 230 28.08 16.79 30.98
C GLY A 230 27.99 15.52 30.14
N PHE A 231 28.53 15.54 28.93
CA PHE A 231 29.37 14.43 28.45
C PHE A 231 30.59 15.00 27.71
N LYS A 232 31.76 14.84 28.33
CA LYS A 232 33.07 15.15 27.73
C LYS A 232 33.25 14.32 26.46
N ALA A 233 33.49 15.00 25.34
CA ALA A 233 34.04 14.36 24.15
C ALA A 233 35.47 13.86 24.48
N PRO A 234 35.78 12.56 24.28
CA PRO A 234 37.16 12.10 24.35
C PRO A 234 37.96 12.65 23.17
N SER A 235 39.04 13.37 23.48
CA SER A 235 40.08 13.70 22.52
C SER A 235 40.94 12.47 22.22
N ALA A 236 41.30 12.30 20.95
CA ALA A 236 42.44 11.52 20.41
C ALA A 236 42.19 11.31 18.90
N LYS A 237 43.16 11.23 17.99
CA LYS A 237 44.62 11.15 18.07
C LYS A 237 45.15 11.53 16.68
N GLU A 238 46.33 12.15 16.61
CA GLU A 238 47.04 12.38 15.35
C GLU A 238 47.31 11.05 14.62
N PRO A 239 47.31 11.04 13.28
CA PRO A 239 47.59 9.83 12.51
C PRO A 239 49.05 9.41 12.71
N SER A 240 49.25 8.26 13.36
CA SER A 240 50.56 7.62 13.50
C SER A 240 51.04 7.10 12.15
N MET A 241 52.26 7.47 11.75
CA MET A 241 52.96 6.86 10.63
C MET A 241 53.15 5.35 10.84
N PRO A 242 53.08 4.51 9.78
CA PRO A 242 53.37 3.08 9.90
C PRO A 242 54.88 2.89 10.05
N SER A 243 55.28 2.49 11.25
CA SER A 243 56.62 1.99 11.54
C SER A 243 56.71 0.50 11.18
N GLY A 244 57.69 0.17 10.35
CA GLY A 244 58.49 -1.05 10.50
C GLY A 244 57.99 -2.35 9.85
N MET A 245 58.83 -2.84 8.91
CA MET A 245 59.09 -4.25 8.56
C MET A 245 57.95 -5.06 7.90
N SER A 246 58.16 -5.86 6.85
CA SER A 246 59.38 -6.46 6.31
C SER A 246 59.09 -6.97 4.89
N MET A 247 59.96 -6.67 3.94
CA MET A 247 59.98 -7.34 2.62
C MET A 247 60.46 -8.79 2.80
N PRO A 248 59.72 -9.83 2.40
CA PRO A 248 60.28 -11.16 2.27
C PRO A 248 60.67 -11.40 0.82
N GLY A 249 61.93 -11.11 0.50
CA GLY A 249 62.64 -11.82 -0.55
C GLY A 249 63.42 -12.98 0.08
N SER A 250 63.42 -14.12 -0.63
CA SER A 250 64.24 -15.33 -0.42
C SER A 250 63.66 -16.42 0.49
N TRP A 251 63.20 -17.52 -0.11
CA TRP A 251 63.68 -18.93 0.00
C TRP A 251 62.98 -19.73 -1.12
N ALA A 252 63.68 -20.15 -2.16
CA ALA A 252 64.34 -21.45 -2.31
C ALA A 252 63.37 -22.66 -2.29
N ASN A 253 63.34 -23.35 -3.43
CA ASN A 253 62.78 -24.66 -3.79
C ASN A 253 62.32 -25.60 -2.67
N SER A 254 61.15 -26.22 -2.88
CA SER A 254 60.97 -27.65 -2.59
C SER A 254 60.02 -28.27 -3.62
N ASP A 255 60.54 -29.25 -4.34
CA ASP A 255 59.79 -30.17 -5.19
C ASP A 255 58.89 -31.07 -4.32
N GLY A 256 57.71 -31.41 -4.83
CA GLY A 256 56.82 -32.36 -4.17
C GLY A 256 55.54 -32.60 -4.96
N ALA A 257 55.61 -33.52 -5.91
CA ALA A 257 54.52 -33.97 -6.76
C ALA A 257 53.26 -34.40 -5.97
N GLY A 258 52.10 -33.92 -6.42
CA GLY A 258 50.78 -34.39 -6.01
C GLY A 258 49.81 -34.28 -7.19
N ALA A 259 49.38 -35.43 -7.69
CA ALA A 259 48.65 -35.66 -8.95
C ALA A 259 47.49 -34.68 -9.23
N SER A 260 47.57 -34.03 -10.39
CA SER A 260 46.49 -33.25 -10.99
C SER A 260 45.63 -34.13 -11.89
N THR A 261 44.36 -34.32 -11.53
CA THR A 261 43.31 -34.52 -12.56
C THR A 261 43.17 -33.21 -13.32
N GLN A 262 43.91 -33.06 -14.42
CA GLN A 262 43.80 -31.94 -15.35
C GLN A 262 42.40 -31.94 -15.97
N ALA A 263 41.48 -31.19 -15.37
CA ALA A 263 40.32 -30.69 -16.09
C ALA A 263 40.83 -29.88 -17.28
N LYS A 264 40.43 -30.28 -18.48
CA LYS A 264 40.77 -29.63 -19.75
C LYS A 264 40.49 -28.12 -19.61
N GLN A 265 41.55 -27.32 -19.55
CA GLN A 265 41.44 -25.86 -19.46
C GLN A 265 40.62 -25.38 -20.67
N PRO A 266 39.58 -24.55 -20.47
CA PRO A 266 38.78 -24.05 -21.57
C PRO A 266 39.68 -23.34 -22.57
N THR A 267 39.42 -23.53 -23.87
CA THR A 267 40.21 -22.85 -24.89
C THR A 267 39.99 -21.35 -24.76
N ARG A 268 40.98 -20.55 -25.18
CA ARG A 268 40.92 -19.08 -25.11
C ARG A 268 39.63 -18.51 -25.72
N GLU A 269 39.15 -19.15 -26.78
CA GLU A 269 37.92 -18.79 -27.49
C GLU A 269 36.66 -19.02 -26.63
N GLU A 270 36.61 -20.09 -25.83
CA GLU A 270 35.50 -20.37 -24.91
C GLU A 270 35.43 -19.35 -23.76
N LEU A 271 36.59 -18.91 -23.26
CA LEU A 271 36.70 -17.84 -22.27
C LEU A 271 36.29 -16.47 -22.82
N GLU A 272 36.70 -16.15 -24.04
CA GLU A 272 36.31 -14.91 -24.73
C GLU A 272 34.80 -14.87 -25.01
N GLN A 273 34.21 -15.99 -25.45
CA GLN A 273 32.75 -16.10 -25.62
C GLN A 273 31.99 -16.02 -24.29
N GLY A 274 32.53 -16.60 -23.21
CA GLY A 274 31.96 -16.48 -21.86
C GLY A 274 31.97 -15.05 -21.36
N ASN A 275 33.05 -14.31 -21.58
CA ASN A 275 33.17 -12.90 -21.21
C ASN A 275 32.21 -12.00 -21.99
N LEU A 276 32.05 -12.24 -23.29
CA LEU A 276 31.10 -11.50 -24.13
C LEU A 276 29.65 -11.73 -23.71
N LYS A 277 29.29 -12.97 -23.35
CA LYS A 277 27.95 -13.29 -22.82
C LYS A 277 27.71 -12.64 -21.47
N ALA A 278 28.68 -12.69 -20.56
CA ALA A 278 28.57 -12.05 -19.25
C ALA A 278 28.46 -10.52 -19.35
N LEU A 279 29.11 -9.90 -20.34
CA LEU A 279 29.00 -8.47 -20.60
C LEU A 279 27.62 -8.13 -21.17
N ALA A 280 27.13 -8.88 -22.16
CA ALA A 280 25.79 -8.70 -22.73
C ALA A 280 24.67 -8.89 -21.68
N GLU A 281 24.82 -9.87 -20.78
CA GLU A 281 23.87 -10.09 -19.67
C GLU A 281 23.88 -8.91 -18.68
N LYS A 282 25.06 -8.37 -18.35
CA LYS A 282 25.17 -7.16 -17.51
C LYS A 282 24.57 -5.92 -18.17
N GLU A 283 24.74 -5.75 -19.47
CA GLU A 283 24.15 -4.65 -20.22
C GLU A 283 22.62 -4.77 -20.30
N ALA A 284 22.10 -5.98 -20.51
CA ALA A 284 20.66 -6.25 -20.50
C ALA A 284 20.05 -5.97 -19.11
N GLU A 285 20.70 -6.42 -18.04
CA GLU A 285 20.24 -6.14 -16.67
C GLU A 285 20.27 -4.63 -16.36
N ALA A 286 21.30 -3.91 -16.81
CA ALA A 286 21.37 -2.46 -16.65
C ALA A 286 20.25 -1.73 -17.41
N ALA A 287 19.94 -2.17 -18.64
CA ALA A 287 18.84 -1.64 -19.43
C ALA A 287 17.47 -1.91 -18.79
N GLU A 288 17.26 -3.10 -18.21
CA GLU A 288 16.03 -3.42 -17.47
C GLU A 288 15.88 -2.55 -16.21
N ARG A 289 16.96 -2.34 -15.45
CA ARG A 289 16.94 -1.43 -14.29
C ARG A 289 16.59 0.00 -14.71
N GLN A 290 17.10 0.48 -15.84
CA GLN A 290 16.75 1.80 -16.38
C GLN A 290 15.27 1.87 -16.77
N ARG A 291 14.75 0.88 -17.49
CA ARG A 291 13.32 0.81 -17.86
C ARG A 291 12.42 0.81 -16.63
N GLN A 292 12.73 0.00 -15.63
CA GLN A 292 11.97 -0.03 -14.38
C GLN A 292 12.04 1.31 -13.62
N ALA A 293 13.19 1.99 -13.65
CA ALA A 293 13.34 3.31 -13.05
C ALA A 293 12.49 4.36 -13.78
N GLU A 294 12.47 4.34 -15.12
CA GLU A 294 11.65 5.22 -15.94
C GLU A 294 10.15 4.98 -15.75
N GLU A 295 9.70 3.73 -15.70
CA GLU A 295 8.30 3.38 -15.42
C GLU A 295 7.88 3.86 -14.04
N LYS A 296 8.72 3.64 -13.01
CA LYS A 296 8.48 4.16 -11.67
C LYS A 296 8.45 5.69 -11.66
N ALA A 297 9.30 6.36 -12.44
CA ALA A 297 9.30 7.82 -12.57
C ALA A 297 8.01 8.33 -13.24
N LYS A 298 7.57 7.68 -14.33
CA LYS A 298 6.30 7.97 -15.02
C LYS A 298 5.10 7.75 -14.09
N ALA A 299 5.06 6.65 -13.35
CA ALA A 299 4.02 6.37 -12.36
C ALA A 299 3.98 7.43 -11.24
N ARG A 300 5.15 7.87 -10.74
CA ARG A 300 5.23 8.97 -9.76
C ARG A 300 4.76 10.31 -10.34
N LYS A 301 5.02 10.58 -11.62
CA LYS A 301 4.52 11.78 -12.31
C LYS A 301 3.00 11.72 -12.45
N ALA A 302 2.46 10.62 -12.97
CA ALA A 302 1.01 10.40 -13.10
C ALA A 302 0.28 10.51 -11.74
N LYS A 303 0.83 9.94 -10.66
CA LYS A 303 0.26 10.07 -9.31
C LYS A 303 0.25 11.52 -8.81
N ARG A 304 1.30 12.30 -9.10
CA ARG A 304 1.36 13.73 -8.75
C ARG A 304 0.32 14.53 -9.53
N GLU A 305 0.16 14.25 -10.82
CA GLU A 305 -0.84 14.91 -11.66
C GLU A 305 -2.27 14.56 -11.23
N ALA A 306 -2.57 13.29 -10.95
CA ALA A 306 -3.87 12.87 -10.44
C ALA A 306 -4.21 13.53 -9.09
N ARG A 307 -3.22 13.63 -8.18
CA ARG A 307 -3.40 14.36 -6.91
C ARG A 307 -3.66 15.86 -7.14
N ASN A 308 -2.96 16.47 -8.08
CA ASN A 308 -3.17 17.88 -8.42
C ASN A 308 -4.57 18.11 -9.04
N LYS A 309 -5.04 17.21 -9.91
CA LYS A 309 -6.41 17.26 -10.46
C LYS A 309 -7.46 17.17 -9.36
N ARG A 310 -7.36 16.17 -8.48
CA ARG A 310 -8.26 16.03 -7.33
C ARG A 310 -8.25 17.27 -6.45
N PHE A 311 -7.08 17.84 -6.19
CA PHE A 311 -6.96 19.07 -5.40
C PHE A 311 -7.67 20.26 -6.06
N LYS A 312 -7.55 20.42 -7.39
CA LYS A 312 -8.27 21.47 -8.13
C LYS A 312 -9.78 21.26 -8.09
N GLU A 313 -10.25 20.04 -8.34
CA GLU A 313 -11.68 19.70 -8.22
C GLU A 313 -12.22 20.01 -6.81
N ASP A 314 -11.43 19.71 -5.77
CA ASP A 314 -11.79 20.02 -4.39
C ASP A 314 -11.85 21.53 -4.11
N GLN A 315 -10.92 22.31 -4.68
CA GLN A 315 -10.96 23.77 -4.58
C GLN A 315 -12.18 24.36 -5.30
N GLU A 316 -12.52 23.84 -6.48
CA GLU A 316 -13.70 24.27 -7.25
C GLU A 316 -14.99 23.94 -6.52
N LYS A 317 -15.11 22.74 -5.93
CA LYS A 317 -16.25 22.38 -5.08
C LYS A 317 -16.42 23.31 -3.89
N ARG A 318 -15.32 23.66 -3.21
CA ARG A 318 -15.36 24.62 -2.08
C ARG A 318 -15.81 26.00 -2.53
N ARG A 319 -15.31 26.49 -3.68
CA ARG A 319 -15.74 27.77 -4.26
C ARG A 319 -17.22 27.73 -4.66
N ALA A 320 -17.68 26.65 -5.27
CA ALA A 320 -19.09 26.48 -5.64
C ALA A 320 -19.99 26.48 -4.40
N ALA A 321 -19.63 25.75 -3.35
CA ALA A 321 -20.37 25.72 -2.10
C ALA A 321 -20.40 27.11 -1.41
N GLN A 322 -19.31 27.87 -1.45
CA GLN A 322 -19.28 29.25 -0.95
C GLN A 322 -20.23 30.15 -1.76
N LEU A 323 -20.22 30.05 -3.08
CA LEU A 323 -21.12 30.81 -3.94
C LEU A 323 -22.58 30.45 -3.71
N GLU A 324 -22.90 29.17 -3.50
CA GLU A 324 -24.25 28.72 -3.13
C GLU A 324 -24.67 29.25 -1.76
N TYR A 325 -23.79 29.18 -0.76
CA TYR A 325 -24.04 29.75 0.55
C TYR A 325 -24.26 31.26 0.49
N GLU A 326 -23.48 32.00 -0.30
CA GLU A 326 -23.66 33.43 -0.51
C GLU A 326 -24.98 33.76 -1.22
N LYS A 327 -25.41 32.94 -2.18
CA LYS A 327 -26.72 33.06 -2.83
C LYS A 327 -27.84 32.83 -1.83
N GLN A 328 -27.78 31.75 -1.06
CA GLN A 328 -28.76 31.44 0.00
C GLN A 328 -28.78 32.54 1.08
N GLN A 329 -27.64 33.14 1.42
CA GLN A 329 -27.58 34.28 2.35
C GLN A 329 -28.22 35.54 1.75
N LYS A 330 -28.02 35.81 0.46
CA LYS A 330 -28.65 36.95 -0.24
C LYS A 330 -30.15 36.76 -0.45
N GLU A 331 -30.60 35.53 -0.64
CA GLU A 331 -32.02 35.16 -0.76
C GLU A 331 -32.71 35.10 0.61
N GLY A 332 -32.04 34.53 1.62
CA GLY A 332 -32.52 34.48 3.01
C GLY A 332 -32.59 35.84 3.69
N LYS A 333 -31.71 36.79 3.33
CA LYS A 333 -31.82 38.20 3.72
C LYS A 333 -33.02 38.92 3.09
N LYS A 334 -33.68 38.32 2.09
CA LYS A 334 -34.92 38.82 1.48
C LYS A 334 -36.17 38.08 1.97
N SER A 335 -36.05 37.07 2.83
CA SER A 335 -37.21 36.32 3.30
C SER A 335 -37.48 36.60 4.77
N GLY A 336 -38.55 37.37 5.04
CA GLY A 336 -39.37 37.20 6.23
C GLY A 336 -39.28 38.24 7.34
N LEU A 337 -38.16 38.96 7.51
CA LEU A 337 -38.10 40.05 8.51
C LEU A 337 -38.07 41.45 7.87
N PHE A 338 -37.53 41.57 6.65
CA PHE A 338 -37.56 42.83 5.89
C PHE A 338 -38.91 43.10 5.20
N ASP A 339 -39.79 42.10 5.09
CA ASP A 339 -41.17 42.26 4.60
C ASP A 339 -42.15 42.65 5.73
N TYR A 340 -41.70 42.64 6.99
CA TYR A 340 -42.50 42.97 8.17
C TYR A 340 -42.23 44.37 8.74
N PHE A 341 -41.19 45.08 8.25
CA PHE A 341 -40.84 46.46 8.62
C PHE A 341 -40.91 47.37 7.40
#